data_AF-A0A661Z3F5-F1
#
_entry.id   AF-A0A661Z3F5-F1
#
_cell.length_a   1.000
_cell.length_b   1.000
_cell.length_c   1.000
_cell.angle_alpha   90.00
_cell.angle_beta   90.00
_cell.angle_gamma   90.00
#
_symmetry.space_group_name_H-M   'P 1'
#
loop_
_entity.id
_entity.type
_entity.pdbx_description
1 polymer ?
#
loop_
_entity_poly.entity_id
_entity_poly.type
_entity_poly.pdbx_seq_one_letter_code
_entity_poly.pdbx_strand_id
1 'polypeptide(L)'
;MGGQSIYQNELDNLEQSKEFLKRNDYSQMELQLEFKKLVENYEELVDQVKIITKISDRLQKKLNKTNDALESSNNQLAELNNQLNETIDQLTEAKIGRRASTIVLFIAIGLFVISEVLLEPIIDDMFKDNAFVGLALKLVVAILIKPGEDFANKYMLKQARKKQMEEQKEKRADKKVNKKVKKKRKIL
;
A
#
# COMPACT_ATOMS: atom_id res chain seq x y z
N MET A 1 -6.33 17.77 -38.15
CA MET A 1 -7.03 16.77 -38.98
C MET A 1 -8.01 16.05 -38.07
N GLY A 2 -9.33 16.13 -38.19
CA GLY A 2 -10.26 16.83 -39.06
C GLY A 2 -11.61 16.42 -38.48
N GLY A 3 -12.27 17.32 -37.75
CA GLY A 3 -13.51 17.03 -37.02
C GLY A 3 -14.73 16.98 -37.93
N GLN A 4 -14.65 16.24 -39.04
CA GLN A 4 -15.85 15.88 -39.77
C GLN A 4 -16.58 14.83 -38.95
N SER A 5 -17.86 15.10 -38.69
CA SER A 5 -18.77 14.14 -38.07
C SER A 5 -18.67 12.81 -38.81
N ILE A 6 -18.60 11.70 -38.09
CA ILE A 6 -18.59 10.34 -38.67
C ILE A 6 -19.84 10.13 -39.57
N TYR A 7 -20.86 10.96 -39.39
CA TYR A 7 -22.14 10.94 -40.11
C TYR A 7 -22.28 12.03 -41.19
N GLN A 8 -21.20 12.74 -41.56
CA GLN A 8 -21.30 13.88 -42.47
C GLN A 8 -21.82 13.44 -43.84
N ASN A 9 -21.33 12.31 -44.36
CA ASN A 9 -21.77 11.76 -45.66
C ASN A 9 -23.24 11.30 -45.60
N GLU A 10 -23.68 10.74 -44.49
CA GLU A 10 -25.05 10.28 -44.27
C GLU A 10 -26.03 11.46 -44.17
N LEU A 11 -25.60 12.57 -43.55
CA LEU A 11 -26.35 13.82 -43.53
C LEU A 11 -26.48 14.41 -44.94
N ASP A 12 -25.39 14.42 -45.70
CA ASP A 12 -25.38 14.92 -47.08
C ASP A 12 -26.27 14.05 -47.99
N ASN A 13 -26.23 12.72 -47.83
CA ASN A 13 -27.09 11.76 -48.55
C ASN A 13 -28.58 11.94 -48.19
N LEU A 14 -28.88 12.20 -46.92
CA LEU A 14 -30.24 12.49 -46.46
C LEU A 14 -30.74 13.83 -47.02
N GLU A 15 -29.88 14.84 -47.08
CA GLU A 15 -30.20 16.15 -47.64
C GLU A 15 -30.47 16.06 -49.15
N GLN A 16 -29.62 15.35 -49.90
CA GLN A 16 -29.84 15.07 -51.32
C GLN A 16 -31.16 14.34 -51.58
N SER A 17 -31.49 13.33 -50.75
CA SER A 17 -32.76 12.60 -50.86
C SER A 17 -33.97 13.51 -50.57
N LYS A 18 -33.85 14.42 -49.60
CA LYS A 18 -34.89 15.41 -49.28
C LYS A 18 -35.05 16.46 -50.37
N GLU A 19 -33.96 16.89 -50.99
CA GLU A 19 -33.99 17.82 -52.12
C GLU A 19 -34.60 17.18 -53.36
N PHE A 20 -34.30 15.90 -53.59
CA PHE A 20 -34.95 15.13 -54.65
C PHE A 20 -36.46 15.13 -54.44
N LEU A 21 -36.96 14.81 -53.25
CA LEU A 21 -38.40 14.79 -52.90
C LEU A 21 -39.15 16.14 -53.01
N LYS A 22 -38.46 17.27 -53.20
CA LYS A 22 -39.08 18.60 -53.34
C LYS A 22 -39.45 18.98 -54.79
N ARG A 23 -39.01 18.20 -55.78
CA ARG A 23 -39.34 18.43 -57.20
C ARG A 23 -40.76 17.89 -57.50
N ASN A 24 -41.51 18.51 -58.41
CA ASN A 24 -42.90 18.06 -58.70
C ASN A 24 -43.01 17.06 -59.85
N ASP A 25 -41.98 16.96 -60.70
CA ASP A 25 -41.98 16.10 -61.88
C ASP A 25 -40.80 15.13 -61.84
N TYR A 26 -41.08 13.83 -61.78
CA TYR A 26 -40.09 12.77 -61.76
C TYR A 26 -40.32 11.79 -62.90
N SER A 27 -39.25 11.39 -63.59
CA SER A 27 -39.28 10.20 -64.42
C SER A 27 -39.28 8.94 -63.53
N GLN A 28 -39.98 7.89 -63.97
CA GLN A 28 -39.96 6.58 -63.30
C GLN A 28 -38.53 6.03 -63.15
N MET A 29 -37.66 6.34 -64.10
CA MET A 29 -36.25 5.93 -64.06
C MET A 29 -35.45 6.68 -62.98
N GLU A 30 -35.71 7.98 -62.79
CA GLU A 30 -35.05 8.79 -61.75
C GLU A 30 -35.48 8.33 -60.36
N LEU A 31 -36.76 8.02 -60.17
CA LEU A 31 -37.29 7.50 -58.92
C LEU A 31 -36.66 6.14 -58.55
N GLN A 32 -36.52 5.24 -59.52
CA GLN A 32 -35.85 3.94 -59.28
C GLN A 32 -34.37 4.11 -58.92
N LEU A 33 -33.68 5.06 -59.54
CA LEU A 33 -32.28 5.33 -59.29
C LEU A 33 -32.05 5.89 -57.88
N GLU A 34 -32.86 6.85 -57.45
CA GLU A 34 -32.78 7.42 -56.10
C GLU A 34 -33.21 6.42 -55.03
N PHE A 35 -34.24 5.61 -55.29
CA PHE A 35 -34.61 4.53 -54.38
C PHE A 35 -33.46 3.50 -54.22
N LYS A 36 -32.80 3.14 -55.32
CA LYS A 36 -31.65 2.24 -55.29
C LYS A 36 -30.50 2.82 -54.45
N LYS A 37 -30.14 4.09 -54.67
CA LYS A 37 -29.11 4.78 -53.87
C LYS A 37 -29.48 4.82 -52.39
N LEU A 38 -30.75 5.07 -52.08
CA LEU A 38 -31.22 5.08 -50.69
C LEU A 38 -31.04 3.71 -50.03
N VAL A 39 -31.37 2.63 -50.73
CA VAL A 39 -31.18 1.26 -50.24
C VAL A 39 -29.70 0.96 -50.00
N GLU A 40 -28.82 1.30 -50.95
CA GLU A 40 -27.37 1.12 -50.81
C GLU A 40 -26.81 1.90 -49.61
N ASN A 41 -27.21 3.17 -49.46
CA ASN A 41 -26.79 4.01 -48.32
C ASN A 41 -27.27 3.46 -46.97
N TYR A 42 -28.49 2.93 -46.90
CA TYR A 42 -29.00 2.29 -45.68
C TYR A 42 -28.26 0.99 -45.35
N GLU A 43 -27.91 0.19 -46.36
CA GLU A 43 -27.12 -1.02 -46.19
C GLU A 43 -25.74 -0.71 -45.60
N GLU A 44 -25.05 0.29 -46.15
CA GLU A 44 -23.76 0.75 -45.63
C GLU A 44 -23.87 1.25 -44.18
N LEU A 45 -24.89 2.07 -43.87
CA LEU A 45 -25.12 2.57 -42.52
C LEU A 45 -25.37 1.45 -41.52
N VAL A 46 -26.17 0.44 -41.89
CA VAL A 46 -26.44 -0.73 -41.05
C VAL A 46 -25.14 -1.49 -40.77
N ASP A 47 -24.27 -1.63 -41.75
CA ASP A 47 -22.98 -2.30 -41.57
C ASP A 47 -22.01 -1.50 -40.70
N GLN A 48 -21.96 -0.17 -40.85
CA GLN A 48 -21.21 0.70 -39.95
C GLN A 48 -21.67 0.56 -38.50
N VAL A 49 -22.99 0.56 -38.26
CA VAL A 49 -23.57 0.39 -36.91
C VAL A 49 -23.18 -0.97 -36.32
N LYS A 50 -23.26 -2.06 -37.09
CA LYS A 50 -22.81 -3.39 -36.63
C LYS A 50 -21.34 -3.38 -36.20
N ILE A 51 -20.47 -2.68 -36.93
CA ILE A 51 -19.04 -2.56 -36.59
C ILE A 51 -18.88 -1.80 -35.27
N ILE A 52 -19.56 -0.66 -35.12
CA ILE A 52 -19.51 0.15 -33.89
C ILE A 52 -19.96 -0.67 -32.68
N THR A 53 -21.07 -1.42 -32.80
CA THR A 53 -21.54 -2.31 -31.74
C THR A 53 -20.49 -3.36 -31.37
N LYS A 54 -19.90 -4.05 -32.36
CA LYS A 54 -18.83 -5.03 -32.11
C LYS A 54 -17.60 -4.42 -31.43
N ILE A 55 -17.23 -3.20 -31.80
CA ILE A 55 -16.11 -2.48 -31.17
C ILE A 55 -16.47 -2.11 -29.73
N SER A 56 -17.67 -1.59 -29.49
CA SER A 56 -18.17 -1.26 -28.15
C SER A 56 -18.13 -2.47 -27.23
N ASP A 57 -18.65 -3.62 -27.68
CA ASP A 57 -18.64 -4.87 -26.91
C ASP A 57 -17.22 -5.33 -26.59
N ARG A 58 -16.29 -5.23 -27.55
CA ARG A 58 -14.87 -5.56 -27.33
C ARG A 58 -14.22 -4.61 -26.33
N LEU A 59 -14.56 -3.33 -26.37
CA LEU A 59 -13.99 -2.32 -25.50
C LEU A 59 -14.51 -2.47 -24.07
N GLN A 60 -15.81 -2.73 -23.90
CA GLN A 60 -16.41 -3.09 -22.62
C GLN A 60 -15.76 -4.36 -22.03
N LYS A 61 -15.57 -5.41 -22.83
CA LYS A 61 -14.87 -6.63 -22.38
C LYS A 61 -13.42 -6.34 -21.93
N LYS A 62 -12.68 -5.51 -22.68
CA LYS A 62 -11.31 -5.12 -22.30
C LYS A 62 -11.29 -4.27 -21.03
N LEU A 63 -12.24 -3.37 -20.87
CA LEU A 63 -12.37 -2.52 -19.69
C LEU A 63 -12.62 -3.39 -18.46
N ASN A 64 -13.61 -4.28 -18.52
CA ASN A 64 -13.91 -5.21 -17.42
C ASN A 64 -12.70 -6.07 -17.08
N LYS A 65 -12.05 -6.70 -18.08
CA LYS A 65 -10.86 -7.52 -17.85
C LYS A 65 -9.70 -6.74 -17.23
N THR A 66 -9.52 -5.48 -17.62
CA THR A 66 -8.47 -4.62 -17.05
C THR A 66 -8.80 -4.21 -15.63
N ASN A 67 -10.08 -3.96 -15.34
CA ASN A 67 -10.55 -3.64 -14.00
C ASN A 67 -10.37 -4.84 -13.05
N ASP A 68 -10.76 -6.03 -13.48
CA ASP A 68 -10.58 -7.26 -12.70
C ASP A 68 -9.09 -7.54 -12.42
N ALA A 69 -8.23 -7.33 -13.43
CA ALA A 69 -6.77 -7.46 -13.26
C ALA A 69 -6.20 -6.41 -12.29
N LEU A 70 -6.69 -5.18 -12.35
CA LEU A 70 -6.29 -4.10 -11.44
C LEU A 70 -6.71 -4.41 -10.01
N GLU A 71 -7.92 -4.91 -9.80
CA GLU A 71 -8.43 -5.31 -8.50
C GLU A 71 -7.61 -6.46 -7.92
N SER A 72 -7.35 -7.51 -8.71
CA SER A 72 -6.48 -8.60 -8.32
C SER A 72 -5.08 -8.11 -7.95
N SER A 73 -4.50 -7.18 -8.72
CA SER A 73 -3.17 -6.64 -8.43
C SER A 73 -3.16 -5.80 -7.16
N ASN A 74 -4.21 -5.01 -6.91
CA ASN A 74 -4.35 -4.23 -5.68
C ASN A 74 -4.44 -5.14 -4.45
N ASN A 75 -5.21 -6.22 -4.54
CA ASN A 75 -5.34 -7.19 -3.44
C ASN A 75 -4.00 -7.86 -3.12
N GLN A 76 -3.25 -8.30 -4.15
CA GLN A 76 -1.90 -8.84 -3.97
C GLN A 76 -0.93 -7.81 -3.36
N LEU A 77 -1.01 -6.55 -3.79
CA LEU A 77 -0.18 -5.48 -3.21
C LEU A 77 -0.50 -5.24 -1.73
N ALA A 78 -1.78 -5.29 -1.37
CA ALA A 78 -2.22 -5.11 0.01
C ALA A 78 -1.71 -6.26 0.90
N GLU A 79 -1.83 -7.50 0.42
CA GLU A 79 -1.35 -8.69 1.12
C GLU A 79 0.17 -8.66 1.31
N LEU A 80 0.93 -8.38 0.25
CA LEU A 80 2.39 -8.28 0.31
C LEU A 80 2.85 -7.16 1.27
N ASN A 81 2.13 -6.04 1.30
CA ASN A 81 2.44 -4.95 2.23
C ASN A 81 2.17 -5.36 3.69
N ASN A 82 1.11 -6.13 3.96
CA ASN A 82 0.87 -6.69 5.28
C ASN A 82 2.00 -7.64 5.70
N GLN A 83 2.37 -8.59 4.84
CA GLN A 83 3.49 -9.53 5.08
C GLN A 83 4.82 -8.80 5.33
N LEU A 84 5.11 -7.74 4.58
CA LEU A 84 6.31 -6.94 4.78
C LEU A 84 6.30 -6.22 6.12
N ASN A 85 5.16 -5.69 6.56
CA ASN A 85 5.05 -5.05 7.88
C ASN A 85 5.25 -6.09 9.00
N GLU A 86 4.64 -7.28 8.89
CA GLU A 86 4.86 -8.37 9.85
C GLU A 86 6.33 -8.81 9.91
N THR A 87 6.97 -8.96 8.76
CA THR A 87 8.40 -9.34 8.69
C THR A 87 9.28 -8.26 9.30
N ILE A 88 8.99 -6.98 9.03
CA ILE A 88 9.70 -5.86 9.66
C ILE A 88 9.53 -5.90 11.18
N ASP A 89 8.32 -6.15 11.67
CA ASP A 89 8.04 -6.21 13.11
C ASP A 89 8.80 -7.38 13.76
N GLN A 90 8.79 -8.57 13.15
CA GLN A 90 9.53 -9.74 13.63
C GLN A 90 11.06 -9.50 13.65
N LEU A 91 11.63 -8.97 12.56
CA LEU A 91 13.06 -8.67 12.48
C LEU A 91 13.46 -7.59 13.50
N THR A 92 12.57 -6.62 13.71
CA THR A 92 12.79 -5.56 14.70
C THR A 92 12.72 -6.12 16.11
N GLU A 93 11.72 -6.94 16.43
CA GLU A 93 11.60 -7.61 17.72
C GLU A 93 12.82 -8.49 18.01
N ALA A 94 13.26 -9.31 17.05
CA ALA A 94 14.44 -10.15 17.20
C ALA A 94 15.73 -9.33 17.41
N LYS A 95 15.91 -8.24 16.66
CA LYS A 95 17.10 -7.37 16.78
C LYS A 95 17.12 -6.58 18.09
N ILE A 96 15.96 -6.10 18.54
CA ILE A 96 15.81 -5.43 19.83
C ILE A 96 16.01 -6.43 20.97
N GLY A 97 15.40 -7.61 20.89
CA GLY A 97 15.58 -8.67 21.88
C GLY A 97 17.06 -9.01 22.09
N ARG A 98 17.83 -9.17 21.01
CA ARG A 98 19.27 -9.40 21.09
C ARG A 98 20.02 -8.25 21.76
N ARG A 99 19.78 -7.00 21.37
CA ARG A 99 20.47 -5.83 21.95
C ARG A 99 20.09 -5.59 23.41
N ALA A 100 18.82 -5.72 23.74
CA ALA A 100 18.33 -5.63 25.11
C ALA A 100 19.02 -6.69 25.96
N SER A 101 19.00 -7.96 25.53
CA SER A 101 19.66 -9.07 26.22
C SER A 101 21.14 -8.82 26.50
N THR A 102 21.89 -8.24 25.54
CA THR A 102 23.29 -7.88 25.76
C THR A 102 23.44 -6.79 26.82
N ILE A 103 22.61 -5.76 26.80
CA ILE A 103 22.63 -4.70 27.81
C ILE A 103 22.26 -5.24 29.19
N VAL A 104 21.23 -6.09 29.29
CA VAL A 104 20.84 -6.76 30.54
C VAL A 104 22.01 -7.53 31.10
N LEU A 105 22.70 -8.31 30.25
CA LEU A 105 23.85 -9.11 30.67
C LEU A 105 24.96 -8.24 31.26
N PHE A 106 25.28 -7.10 30.63
CA PHE A 106 26.26 -6.16 31.17
C PHE A 106 25.83 -5.53 32.50
N ILE A 107 24.56 -5.17 32.64
CA ILE A 107 24.01 -4.63 33.90
C ILE A 107 24.07 -5.69 35.00
N ALA A 108 23.68 -6.94 34.71
CA ALA A 108 23.71 -8.04 35.66
C ALA A 108 25.15 -8.33 36.14
N ILE A 109 26.12 -8.33 35.22
CA ILE A 109 27.55 -8.45 35.57
C ILE A 109 28.00 -7.28 36.44
N GLY A 110 27.60 -6.04 36.10
CA GLY A 110 27.94 -4.85 36.89
C GLY A 110 27.36 -4.89 38.30
N LEU A 111 26.08 -5.24 38.43
CA LEU A 111 25.40 -5.39 39.72
C LEU A 111 26.01 -6.52 40.56
N PHE A 112 26.39 -7.62 39.92
CA PHE A 112 27.08 -8.72 40.58
C PHE A 112 28.43 -8.25 41.18
N VAL A 113 29.25 -7.55 40.42
CA VAL A 113 30.55 -7.04 40.90
C VAL A 113 30.37 -6.01 42.01
N ILE A 114 29.41 -5.10 41.88
CA ILE A 114 29.11 -4.10 42.91
C ILE A 114 28.62 -4.80 44.20
N SER A 115 27.81 -5.84 44.06
CA SER A 115 27.35 -6.65 45.19
C SER A 115 28.52 -7.34 45.90
N GLU A 116 29.43 -7.96 45.16
CA GLU A 116 30.59 -8.63 45.76
C GLU A 116 31.53 -7.62 46.45
N VAL A 117 31.81 -6.48 45.82
CA VAL A 117 32.82 -5.54 46.32
C VAL A 117 32.30 -4.63 47.44
N LEU A 118 31.03 -4.22 47.40
CA LEU A 118 30.47 -3.28 48.40
C LEU A 118 29.66 -3.98 49.48
N LEU A 119 28.77 -4.90 49.12
CA LEU A 119 27.85 -5.51 50.08
C LEU A 119 28.54 -6.60 50.89
N GLU A 120 29.42 -7.38 50.28
CA GLU A 120 30.08 -8.50 50.94
C GLU A 120 30.95 -8.11 52.14
N PRO A 121 31.87 -7.12 52.06
CA PRO A 121 32.67 -6.74 53.22
C PRO A 121 31.85 -6.14 54.36
N ILE A 122 30.75 -5.42 54.05
CA ILE A 122 29.86 -4.85 55.08
C ILE A 122 29.13 -5.97 55.83
N ILE A 123 28.62 -6.97 55.12
CA ILE A 123 27.91 -8.10 55.72
C ILE A 123 28.88 -8.95 56.54
N ASP A 124 30.07 -9.21 56.00
CA ASP A 124 31.09 -10.03 56.66
C ASP A 124 31.66 -9.32 57.91
N ASP A 125 31.81 -7.98 57.91
CA ASP A 125 32.22 -7.23 59.10
C ASP A 125 31.13 -7.14 60.17
N MET A 126 29.85 -7.07 59.79
CA MET A 126 28.74 -6.98 60.74
C MET A 126 28.34 -8.31 61.38
N PHE A 127 28.56 -9.44 60.72
CA PHE A 127 28.03 -10.75 61.15
C PHE A 127 29.12 -11.84 61.27
N LYS A 128 30.35 -11.47 61.66
CA LYS A 128 31.50 -12.39 61.84
C LYS A 128 31.19 -13.64 62.66
N ASP A 129 30.35 -13.53 63.68
CA ASP A 129 30.10 -14.62 64.63
C ASP A 129 29.01 -15.60 64.19
N ASN A 130 28.23 -15.30 63.14
CA ASN A 130 27.13 -16.15 62.68
C ASN A 130 27.12 -16.28 61.15
N ALA A 131 27.98 -17.18 60.65
CA ALA A 131 28.12 -17.49 59.22
C ALA A 131 26.78 -17.81 58.53
N PHE A 132 25.82 -18.41 59.24
CA PHE A 132 24.50 -18.76 58.69
C PHE A 132 23.62 -17.53 58.41
N VAL A 133 23.73 -16.48 59.24
CA VAL A 133 22.97 -15.24 59.07
C VAL A 133 23.52 -14.42 57.90
N GLY A 134 24.86 -14.36 57.77
CA GLY A 134 25.50 -13.74 56.61
C GLY A 134 25.08 -14.40 55.29
N LEU A 135 25.03 -15.72 55.25
CA LEU A 135 24.61 -16.47 54.05
C LEU A 135 23.13 -16.25 53.71
N ALA A 136 22.24 -16.22 54.71
CA ALA A 136 20.82 -15.92 54.50
C ALA A 136 20.60 -14.50 53.95
N LEU A 137 21.34 -13.52 54.45
CA LEU A 137 21.23 -12.13 54.03
C LEU A 137 21.77 -11.92 52.60
N LYS A 138 22.87 -12.60 52.23
CA LYS A 138 23.37 -12.67 50.84
C LYS A 138 22.30 -13.20 49.88
N LEU A 139 21.57 -14.25 50.29
CA LEU A 139 20.50 -14.85 49.48
C LEU A 139 19.29 -13.91 49.30
N VAL A 140 18.91 -13.21 50.36
CA VAL A 140 17.82 -12.21 50.32
C VAL A 140 18.17 -11.03 49.41
N VAL A 141 19.41 -10.51 49.51
CA VAL A 141 19.87 -9.42 48.63
C VAL A 141 19.93 -9.88 47.18
N ALA A 142 20.44 -11.08 46.89
CA ALA A 142 20.47 -11.64 45.54
C ALA A 142 19.06 -11.78 44.93
N ILE A 143 18.06 -12.18 45.73
CA ILE A 143 16.66 -12.27 45.28
C ILE A 143 16.06 -10.89 45.01
N LEU A 144 16.43 -9.86 45.79
CA LEU A 144 15.93 -8.49 45.67
C LEU A 144 16.48 -7.75 44.44
N ILE A 145 17.66 -8.12 43.92
CA ILE A 145 18.24 -7.50 42.73
C ILE A 145 17.46 -7.88 41.45
N LYS A 146 17.00 -9.13 41.35
CA LYS A 146 16.31 -9.69 40.19
C LYS A 146 15.07 -8.90 39.70
N PRO A 147 14.11 -8.49 40.56
CA PRO A 147 12.98 -7.67 40.13
C PRO A 147 13.39 -6.27 39.66
N GLY A 148 14.51 -5.72 40.15
CA GLY A 148 15.07 -4.47 39.67
C GLY A 148 15.58 -4.56 38.23
N GLU A 149 16.23 -5.68 37.88
CA GLU A 149 16.66 -5.96 36.51
C GLU A 149 15.47 -6.10 35.55
N ASP A 150 14.42 -6.83 35.95
CA ASP A 150 13.21 -6.99 35.14
C ASP A 150 12.51 -5.64 34.88
N PHE A 151 12.49 -4.75 35.88
CA PHE A 151 11.91 -3.43 35.74
C PHE A 151 12.72 -2.53 34.79
N ALA A 152 14.05 -2.56 34.90
CA ALA A 152 14.96 -1.85 33.99
C ALA A 152 14.78 -2.33 32.55
N ASN A 153 14.69 -3.65 32.34
CA ASN A 153 14.45 -4.25 31.03
C ASN A 153 13.15 -3.77 30.42
N LYS A 154 12.07 -3.80 31.18
CA LYS A 154 10.74 -3.40 30.70
C LYS A 154 10.70 -1.91 30.35
N TYR A 155 11.40 -1.07 31.10
CA TYR A 155 11.49 0.37 30.85
C TYR A 155 12.31 0.68 29.57
N MET A 156 13.48 0.07 29.41
CA MET A 156 14.33 0.24 28.22
C MET A 156 13.66 -0.29 26.95
N LEU A 157 12.97 -1.44 27.02
CA LEU A 157 12.18 -1.99 25.91
C LEU A 157 11.06 -1.03 25.49
N LYS A 158 10.36 -0.43 26.45
CA LYS A 158 9.28 0.53 26.16
C LYS A 158 9.82 1.81 25.51
N GLN A 159 10.97 2.29 25.97
CA GLN A 159 11.59 3.51 25.42
C GLN A 159 12.16 3.28 24.02
N ALA A 160 12.83 2.15 23.78
CA ALA A 160 13.34 1.77 22.47
C ALA A 160 12.21 1.62 21.44
N ARG A 161 11.08 1.00 21.83
CA ARG A 161 9.89 0.89 20.98
C ARG A 161 9.29 2.26 20.62
N LYS A 162 9.23 3.19 21.56
CA LYS A 162 8.67 4.53 21.32
C LYS A 162 9.51 5.34 20.32
N LYS A 163 10.84 5.36 20.49
CA LYS A 163 11.75 6.12 19.63
C LYS A 163 11.72 5.63 18.18
N GLN A 164 11.52 4.33 17.96
CA GLN A 164 11.42 3.77 16.60
C GLN A 164 10.06 3.96 15.95
N MET A 165 8.96 3.97 16.72
CA MET A 165 7.66 4.39 16.20
C MET A 165 7.68 5.83 15.70
N GLU A 166 8.44 6.70 16.36
CA GLU A 166 8.67 8.09 15.92
C GLU A 166 9.50 8.13 14.62
N GLU A 167 10.65 7.42 14.55
CA GLU A 167 11.47 7.35 13.32
C GLU A 167 10.71 6.75 12.12
N GLN A 168 9.83 5.76 12.34
CA GLN A 168 9.00 5.18 11.28
C GLN A 168 7.90 6.15 10.81
N LYS A 169 7.29 6.91 11.72
CA LYS A 169 6.31 7.94 11.37
C LYS A 169 6.96 9.05 10.54
N GLU A 170 8.18 9.44 10.88
CA GLU A 170 8.96 10.44 10.15
C GLU A 170 9.29 9.98 8.71
N LYS A 171 9.81 8.75 8.55
CA LYS A 171 10.07 8.16 7.22
C LYS A 171 8.79 7.99 6.38
N ARG A 172 7.64 7.71 7.00
CA ARG A 172 6.33 7.63 6.32
C ARG A 172 5.83 9.01 5.92
N ALA A 173 6.09 10.05 6.72
CA ALA A 173 5.76 11.44 6.40
C ALA A 173 6.59 11.94 5.21
N ASP A 174 7.90 11.69 5.20
CA ASP A 174 8.80 12.09 4.11
C ASP A 174 8.45 11.44 2.77
N LYS A 175 8.10 10.15 2.78
CA LYS A 175 7.63 9.47 1.56
C LYS A 175 6.34 10.09 1.01
N LYS A 176 5.41 10.51 1.87
CA LYS A 176 4.17 11.19 1.45
C LYS A 176 4.44 12.58 0.86
N VAL A 177 5.37 13.33 1.44
CA VAL A 177 5.79 14.66 0.94
C VAL A 177 6.45 14.50 -0.43
N ASN A 178 7.40 13.58 -0.58
CA ASN A 178 8.12 13.36 -1.83
C ASN A 178 7.20 12.87 -2.97
N LYS A 179 6.19 12.04 -2.66
CA LYS A 179 5.17 11.60 -3.62
C LYS A 179 4.26 12.76 -4.08
N LYS A 180 3.90 13.69 -3.19
CA LYS A 180 3.13 14.91 -3.54
C LYS A 180 3.94 15.85 -4.44
N VAL A 181 5.24 16.03 -4.15
CA VAL A 181 6.14 16.89 -4.95
C VAL A 181 6.32 16.34 -6.38
N LYS A 182 6.53 15.02 -6.53
CA LYS A 182 6.61 14.38 -7.85
C LYS A 182 5.31 14.46 -8.64
N LYS A 183 4.15 14.45 -7.97
CA LYS A 183 2.84 14.59 -8.63
C LYS A 183 2.60 16.00 -9.16
N LYS A 184 3.03 17.05 -8.42
CA LYS A 184 2.96 18.44 -8.89
C LYS A 184 3.86 18.73 -10.09
N ARG A 185 5.06 18.14 -10.15
CA ARG A 185 6.01 18.32 -11.27
C ARG A 185 5.61 17.62 -12.58
N LYS A 186 4.60 16.74 -12.57
CA LYS A 186 4.09 16.08 -13.78
C LYS A 186 2.89 16.79 -14.42
N ILE A 187 2.37 17.84 -13.79
CA ILE A 187 1.17 18.58 -14.22
C ILE A 187 1.54 19.97 -14.78
N LEU A 188 2.81 20.36 -14.65
CA LEU A 188 3.45 21.50 -15.33
C LEU A 188 4.29 20.97 -16.48
#